data_AF-A0AA86V0W6-F1
#
_entry.id   AF-A0AA86V0W6-F1
#
_cell.length_a   1.000
_cell.length_b   1.000
_cell.length_c   1.000
_cell.angle_alpha   90.00
_cell.angle_beta   90.00
_cell.angle_gamma   90.00
#
_symmetry.space_group_name_H-M   'P 1'
#
loop_
_entity.id
_entity.type
_entity.pdbx_description
1 polymer ?
#
loop_
_entity_poly.entity_id
_entity_poly.type
_entity_poly.pdbx_seq_one_letter_code
_entity_poly.pdbx_strand_id
1 'polypeptide(L)'
;MHVCSVLSLCLVEYMLTKVYILTPIYRSMTLAEKQQLQSSIQKLSARNLDRVVELICRNRPVAERSCDKIFVDLETEDNATLWRLHYYVEAVEKAKTLSCGRVD
;
A
#
# COMPACT_ATOMS: atom_id res chain seq x y z
N MET A 1 16.13 29.50 -4.00
CA MET A 1 15.71 28.24 -3.33
C MET A 1 14.35 27.71 -3.81
N HIS A 2 13.86 28.09 -5.00
CA HIS A 2 12.51 27.73 -5.49
C HIS A 2 12.46 26.60 -6.53
N VAL A 3 13.59 25.94 -6.80
CA VAL A 3 13.70 24.88 -7.83
C VAL A 3 13.54 23.47 -7.23
N CYS A 4 13.61 23.33 -5.90
CA CYS A 4 13.57 22.02 -5.22
C CYS A 4 12.14 21.49 -5.00
N SER A 5 11.15 22.39 -4.87
CA SER A 5 9.75 22.02 -4.59
C SER A 5 9.02 21.41 -5.80
N VAL A 6 9.37 21.82 -7.03
CA VAL A 6 8.69 21.37 -8.24
C VAL A 6 9.15 19.97 -8.69
N LEU A 7 10.44 19.64 -8.47
CA LEU A 7 10.97 18.28 -8.67
C LEU A 7 10.34 17.27 -7.71
N SER A 8 10.06 17.68 -6.47
CA SER A 8 9.38 16.84 -5.49
C SER A 8 7.94 16.50 -5.92
N LEU A 9 7.17 17.47 -6.42
CA LEU A 9 5.82 17.22 -6.94
C LEU A 9 5.83 16.40 -8.22
N CYS A 10 6.75 16.66 -9.16
CA CYS A 10 6.87 15.90 -10.41
C CYS A 10 7.29 14.44 -10.16
N LEU A 11 8.19 14.18 -9.20
CA LEU A 11 8.52 12.82 -8.76
C LEU A 11 7.36 12.16 -8.03
N VAL A 12 6.61 12.88 -7.21
CA VAL A 12 5.43 12.33 -6.53
C VAL A 12 4.33 11.99 -7.52
N GLU A 13 4.04 12.82 -8.53
CA GLU A 13 3.11 12.51 -9.61
C GLU A 13 3.63 11.38 -10.50
N TYR A 14 4.91 11.34 -10.84
CA TYR A 14 5.52 10.24 -11.60
C TYR A 14 5.46 8.90 -10.83
N MET A 15 5.73 8.92 -9.53
CA MET A 15 5.61 7.74 -8.67
C MET A 15 4.14 7.34 -8.52
N LEU A 16 3.22 8.28 -8.24
CA LEU A 16 1.78 7.98 -8.18
C LEU A 16 1.23 7.47 -9.52
N THR A 17 1.76 7.91 -10.66
CA THR A 17 1.23 7.49 -11.96
C THR A 17 1.87 6.17 -12.44
N LYS A 18 3.19 6.02 -12.39
CA LYS A 18 3.85 4.77 -12.84
C LYS A 18 3.74 3.62 -11.85
N VAL A 19 3.82 3.92 -10.56
CA VAL A 19 3.86 2.91 -9.49
C VAL A 19 2.45 2.56 -9.02
N TYR A 20 1.54 3.53 -8.96
CA TYR A 20 0.17 3.29 -8.48
C TYR A 20 -0.82 2.92 -9.59
N ILE A 21 -0.56 3.32 -10.85
CA ILE A 21 -1.49 3.07 -11.97
C ILE A 21 -0.96 1.99 -12.93
N LEU A 22 0.33 2.01 -13.33
CA LEU A 22 0.80 1.11 -14.39
C LEU A 22 1.27 -0.26 -13.91
N THR A 23 2.05 -0.33 -12.84
CA THR A 23 2.59 -1.60 -12.32
C THR A 23 1.53 -2.64 -11.96
N PRO A 24 0.39 -2.25 -11.33
CA PRO A 24 -0.65 -3.20 -10.99
C PRO A 24 -1.42 -3.79 -12.19
N ILE A 25 -1.32 -3.17 -13.36
CA ILE A 25 -2.03 -3.60 -14.58
C ILE A 25 -1.25 -4.69 -15.33
N TYR A 26 0.08 -4.74 -15.20
CA TYR A 26 0.93 -5.58 -16.07
C TYR A 26 1.80 -6.63 -15.36
N ARG A 27 1.90 -6.61 -14.02
CA ARG A 27 2.76 -7.53 -13.27
C ARG A 27 2.00 -8.24 -12.16
N SER A 28 1.99 -9.57 -12.18
CA SER A 28 1.52 -10.38 -11.05
C SER A 28 2.56 -10.45 -9.94
N MET A 29 2.12 -10.47 -8.67
CA MET A 29 3.02 -10.77 -7.55
C MET A 29 3.41 -12.24 -7.54
N THR A 30 4.68 -12.50 -7.28
CA THR A 30 5.19 -13.83 -6.96
C THR A 30 4.72 -14.28 -5.56
N LEU A 31 4.76 -15.59 -5.29
CA LEU A 31 4.45 -16.13 -3.96
C LEU A 31 5.31 -15.50 -2.86
N ALA A 32 6.61 -15.31 -3.11
CA ALA A 32 7.51 -14.69 -2.16
C ALA A 32 7.12 -13.24 -1.83
N GLU A 33 6.70 -12.47 -2.85
CA GLU A 33 6.22 -11.10 -2.65
C GLU A 33 4.90 -11.07 -1.88
N LYS A 34 3.98 -12.00 -2.13
CA LYS A 34 2.74 -12.13 -1.35
C LYS A 34 3.01 -12.48 0.11
N GLN A 35 3.95 -13.40 0.38
CA GLN A 35 4.36 -13.77 1.73
C GLN A 35 5.01 -12.59 2.47
N GLN A 36 5.85 -11.82 1.78
CA GLN A 36 6.44 -10.60 2.34
C GLN A 36 5.37 -9.55 2.62
N LEU A 37 4.42 -9.34 1.70
CA LEU A 37 3.31 -8.43 1.89
C LEU A 37 2.46 -8.81 3.11
N GLN A 38 2.10 -10.10 3.24
CA GLN A 38 1.39 -10.61 4.40
C GLN A 38 2.14 -10.31 5.71
N SER A 39 3.45 -10.59 5.72
CA SER A 39 4.29 -10.39 6.89
C SER A 39 4.40 -8.92 7.29
N SER A 40 4.46 -8.00 6.33
CA SER A 40 4.49 -6.56 6.63
C SER A 40 3.13 -6.02 7.05
N ILE A 41 2.02 -6.50 6.48
CA ILE A 41 0.65 -6.14 6.91
C ILE A 41 0.44 -6.53 8.39
N GLN A 42 0.85 -7.73 8.79
CA GLN A 42 0.72 -8.20 10.19
C GLN A 42 1.49 -7.35 11.20
N LYS A 43 2.49 -6.58 10.76
CA LYS A 43 3.31 -5.67 11.60
C LYS A 43 2.77 -4.24 11.66
N LEU A 44 1.68 -3.95 10.95
CA LEU A 44 1.06 -2.63 10.98
C LEU A 44 0.36 -2.38 12.32
N SER A 45 0.32 -1.11 12.72
CA SER A 45 -0.53 -0.67 13.83
C SER A 45 -2.00 -0.71 13.44
N ALA A 46 -2.90 -0.80 14.43
CA ALA A 46 -4.35 -0.84 14.22
C ALA A 46 -4.85 0.26 13.26
N ARG A 47 -4.40 1.52 13.46
CA ARG A 47 -4.75 2.64 12.57
C ARG A 47 -4.40 2.40 11.10
N ASN A 48 -3.26 1.75 10.83
CA ASN A 48 -2.83 1.47 9.46
C ASN A 48 -3.54 0.23 8.90
N LEU A 49 -3.98 -0.70 9.76
CA LEU A 49 -4.83 -1.82 9.35
C LEU A 49 -6.22 -1.36 8.91
N ASP A 50 -6.81 -0.36 9.57
CA ASP A 50 -8.09 0.22 9.13
C ASP A 50 -8.00 0.70 7.68
N ARG A 51 -6.89 1.35 7.32
CA ARG A 51 -6.65 1.81 5.95
C ARG A 51 -6.44 0.64 4.98
N VAL A 52 -5.79 -0.44 5.40
CA VAL A 52 -5.66 -1.67 4.58
C VAL A 52 -7.05 -2.24 4.26
N VAL A 53 -7.94 -2.31 5.25
CA VAL A 53 -9.32 -2.78 5.08
C VAL A 53 -10.05 -1.93 4.03
N GLU A 54 -9.96 -0.60 4.13
CA GLU A 54 -10.56 0.31 3.16
C GLU A 54 -10.04 0.08 1.72
N LEU A 55 -8.74 -0.15 1.56
CA LEU A 55 -8.12 -0.38 0.25
C LEU A 55 -8.61 -1.66 -0.43
N ILE A 56 -8.84 -2.71 0.37
CA ILE A 56 -9.38 -4.00 -0.08
C ILE A 56 -10.86 -3.88 -0.41
N CYS A 57 -11.63 -3.26 0.48
CA CYS A 57 -13.07 -3.09 0.32
C CYS A 57 -13.46 -2.12 -0.81
N ARG A 58 -12.54 -1.29 -1.29
CA ARG A 58 -12.78 -0.28 -2.34
C ARG A 58 -13.46 -0.87 -3.58
N ASN A 59 -13.08 -2.09 -3.97
CA ASN A 59 -13.59 -2.78 -5.16
C ASN A 59 -14.63 -3.85 -4.82
N ARG A 60 -14.87 -4.14 -3.53
CA ARG A 60 -15.81 -5.18 -3.10
C ARG A 60 -17.24 -4.65 -2.96
N PRO A 61 -18.26 -5.49 -3.21
CA PRO A 61 -19.66 -5.16 -2.97
C PRO A 61 -19.88 -4.69 -1.53
N VAL A 62 -20.83 -3.78 -1.32
CA VAL A 62 -21.14 -3.22 0.01
C VAL A 62 -21.51 -4.30 1.04
N ALA A 63 -22.10 -5.40 0.59
CA ALA A 63 -22.46 -6.55 1.43
C ALA A 63 -21.26 -7.25 2.10
N GLU A 64 -20.05 -7.11 1.56
CA GLU A 64 -18.82 -7.68 2.12
C GLU A 64 -18.08 -6.72 3.07
N ARG A 65 -18.61 -5.50 3.25
CA ARG A 65 -17.95 -4.43 4.03
C ARG A 65 -18.36 -4.41 5.51
N SER A 66 -19.35 -5.21 5.92
CA SER A 66 -19.98 -5.13 7.25
C SER A 66 -19.48 -6.15 8.28
N CYS A 67 -18.26 -6.67 8.13
CA CYS A 67 -17.69 -7.61 9.10
C CYS A 67 -16.61 -6.94 9.96
N ASP A 68 -16.68 -7.12 11.28
CA ASP A 68 -15.65 -6.70 12.25
C ASP A 68 -14.28 -7.34 11.98
N LYS A 69 -14.26 -8.43 11.20
CA LYS A 69 -13.07 -9.16 10.78
C LYS A 69 -13.19 -9.55 9.32
N ILE A 70 -12.20 -9.17 8.51
CA ILE A 70 -12.06 -9.65 7.14
C ILE A 70 -10.96 -10.70 7.08
N PHE A 71 -11.23 -11.81 6.38
CA PHE A 71 -10.20 -12.74 5.93
C PHE A 71 -9.90 -12.43 4.47
N VAL A 72 -8.62 -12.30 4.15
CA VAL A 72 -8.16 -11.90 2.82
C VAL A 72 -7.20 -12.98 2.34
N ASP A 73 -7.57 -13.63 1.24
CA ASP A 73 -6.73 -14.61 0.57
C ASP A 73 -5.93 -13.92 -0.54
N LEU A 74 -4.64 -13.65 -0.26
CA LEU A 74 -3.76 -12.98 -1.22
C LEU A 74 -3.48 -13.81 -2.48
N GLU A 75 -3.83 -15.10 -2.51
CA GLU A 75 -3.73 -15.91 -3.72
C GLU A 75 -4.85 -15.62 -4.72
N THR A 76 -6.02 -15.20 -4.25
CA THR A 76 -7.20 -14.94 -5.08
C THR A 76 -7.49 -13.46 -5.32
N GLU A 77 -6.82 -12.56 -4.59
CA GLU A 77 -6.92 -11.12 -4.80
C GLU A 77 -6.37 -10.66 -6.16
N ASP A 78 -6.97 -9.59 -6.68
CA ASP A 78 -6.53 -9.00 -7.94
C ASP A 78 -5.19 -8.29 -7.81
N ASN A 79 -4.39 -8.32 -8.88
CA ASN A 79 -3.07 -7.68 -8.92
C ASN A 79 -3.13 -6.20 -8.53
N ALA A 80 -4.19 -5.48 -8.90
CA ALA A 80 -4.32 -4.07 -8.59
C ALA A 80 -4.42 -3.81 -7.08
N THR A 81 -5.21 -4.62 -6.40
CA THR A 81 -5.35 -4.59 -4.95
C THR A 81 -4.05 -4.99 -4.27
N LEU A 82 -3.39 -6.07 -4.70
CA LEU A 82 -2.12 -6.53 -4.13
C LEU A 82 -1.02 -5.46 -4.17
N TRP A 83 -0.77 -4.85 -5.34
CA TRP A 83 0.24 -3.80 -5.47
C TRP A 83 -0.12 -2.54 -4.70
N ARG A 84 -1.40 -2.17 -4.67
CA ARG A 84 -1.86 -1.03 -3.88
C ARG A 84 -1.57 -1.21 -2.40
N LEU A 85 -1.81 -2.42 -1.87
CA LEU A 85 -1.45 -2.77 -0.50
C LEU A 85 0.05 -2.69 -0.26
N HIS A 86 0.85 -3.25 -1.17
CA HIS A 86 2.31 -3.20 -1.07
C HIS A 86 2.84 -1.77 -0.97
N TYR A 87 2.43 -0.87 -1.87
CA TYR A 87 2.91 0.51 -1.85
C TYR A 87 2.43 1.29 -0.63
N TYR A 88 1.22 1.01 -0.15
CA TYR A 88 0.75 1.59 1.10
C TYR A 88 1.64 1.18 2.29
N VAL A 89 1.90 -0.12 2.42
CA VAL A 89 2.75 -0.67 3.49
C VAL A 89 4.16 -0.10 3.41
N GLU A 90 4.76 -0.06 2.22
CA GLU A 90 6.10 0.51 2.00
C GLU A 90 6.15 2.01 2.37
N ALA A 91 5.12 2.77 2.04
CA ALA A 91 5.02 4.18 2.41
C ALA A 91 4.92 4.38 3.92
N VAL A 92 4.15 3.53 4.61
CA VAL A 92 4.04 3.56 6.09
C VAL A 92 5.39 3.23 6.73
N GLU A 93 6.09 2.20 6.25
CA GLU A 93 7.42 1.83 6.74
C GLU A 93 8.44 2.97 6.54
N LYS A 94 8.47 3.57 5.35
CA LYS A 94 9.33 4.75 5.07
C LYS A 94 8.97 5.96 5.93
N ALA A 95 7.68 6.21 6.18
CA ALA A 95 7.27 7.30 7.06
C ALA A 95 7.76 7.08 8.50
N LYS A 96 7.70 5.83 9.00
CA LYS A 96 8.23 5.48 10.33
C LYS A 96 9.73 5.77 10.43
N THR A 97 10.53 5.35 9.45
CA THR A 97 11.98 5.58 9.47
C THR A 97 12.34 7.07 9.41
N LEU A 98 11.59 7.85 8.64
CA LEU A 98 11.77 9.31 8.55
C LEU A 98 11.33 10.03 9.83
N SER A 99 10.29 9.55 10.52
CA SER A 99 9.83 10.13 11.79
C SER A 99 10.75 9.82 12.98
N CYS A 100 11.57 8.78 12.89
CA CYS A 100 12.51 8.36 13.93
C CYS A 100 13.88 9.05 13.83
N GLY A 101 14.06 9.99 12.89
CA GLY A 101 15.36 10.58 12.53
C GLY A 101 15.64 12.01 13.03
N ARG A 102 15.18 12.41 14.23
CA ARG A 102 15.62 13.65 14.92
C ARG A 102 15.59 13.56 16.45
N VAL A 103 16.33 12.62 17.02
CA VAL A 103 16.88 12.61 18.40
C VAL A 103 17.96 11.53 18.28
N ASP A 104 19.26 11.78 18.06
CA ASP A 104 20.23 12.73 18.62
C ASP A 104 21.34 13.07 17.60
#